data_AF-A0A2N6CGH4-F1
#
_entry.id   AF-A0A2N6CGH4-F1
#
_cell.length_a   1.000
_cell.length_b   1.000
_cell.length_c   1.000
_cell.angle_alpha   90.00
_cell.angle_beta   90.00
_cell.angle_gamma   90.00
#
_symmetry.space_group_name_H-M   'P 1'
#
loop_
_entity.id
_entity.type
_entity.pdbx_description
1 polymer ?
#
loop_
_entity_poly.entity_id
_entity_poly.type
_entity_poly.pdbx_seq_one_letter_code
_entity_poly.pdbx_strand_id
1 'polypeptide(L)'
;MEGQLRASELSRDRVEDARAVLKVGEEIEAKFTGLDRKSRTISLSIKAKEAHEEAQAVQSYKKEVTAGTSLGDLLKEQIAGGGDS
;
A
#
# COMPACT_ATOMS: atom_id res chain seq x y z
N MET A 1 25.72 -8.27 -5.88
CA MET A 1 24.64 -8.09 -4.88
C MET A 1 23.53 -9.00 -5.31
N GLU A 2 23.03 -9.81 -4.40
CA GLU A 2 22.00 -10.81 -4.70
C GLU A 2 20.71 -10.41 -4.01
N GLY A 3 19.58 -10.60 -4.69
CA GLY A 3 18.24 -10.35 -4.16
C GLY A 3 17.60 -11.66 -3.75
N GLN A 4 17.05 -11.73 -2.54
CA GLN A 4 16.23 -12.84 -2.09
C GLN A 4 14.75 -12.41 -2.04
N LEU A 5 13.90 -13.27 -2.56
CA LEU A 5 12.45 -13.17 -2.48
C LEU A 5 11.94 -14.46 -1.85
N ARG A 6 11.32 -14.37 -0.68
CA ARG A 6 10.79 -15.56 0.01
C ARG A 6 9.40 -15.91 -0.51
N ALA A 7 9.05 -17.20 -0.47
CA ALA A 7 7.71 -17.65 -0.87
C ALA A 7 6.59 -16.92 -0.09
N SER A 8 6.82 -16.65 1.20
CA SER A 8 5.91 -15.88 2.08
C SER A 8 5.77 -14.40 1.71
N GLU A 9 6.62 -13.89 0.83
CA GLU A 9 6.63 -12.51 0.34
C GLU A 9 6.04 -12.38 -1.08
N LEU A 10 5.67 -13.51 -1.70
CA LEU A 10 5.09 -13.54 -3.06
C LEU A 10 3.63 -13.14 -3.09
N SER A 11 2.85 -13.56 -2.09
CA SER A 11 1.44 -13.22 -2.00
C SER A 11 1.00 -13.18 -0.54
N ARG A 12 -0.21 -12.66 -0.31
CA ARG A 12 -0.83 -12.64 1.02
C ARG A 12 -1.23 -14.03 1.48
N ASP A 13 -1.59 -14.90 0.53
CA ASP A 13 -1.88 -16.30 0.74
C ASP A 13 -0.62 -17.18 0.73
N ARG A 14 -0.72 -18.37 1.35
CA ARG A 14 0.37 -19.33 1.40
C ARG A 14 0.68 -19.81 -0.01
N VAL A 15 1.78 -19.31 -0.58
CA VAL A 15 2.29 -19.80 -1.86
C VAL A 15 3.01 -21.13 -1.62
N GLU A 16 2.38 -22.24 -2.01
CA GLU A 16 2.99 -23.57 -1.92
C GLU A 16 4.10 -23.75 -2.95
N ASP A 17 3.99 -23.12 -4.12
CA ASP A 17 4.98 -23.21 -5.18
C ASP A 17 5.30 -21.85 -5.81
N ALA A 18 6.48 -21.33 -5.51
CA ALA A 18 6.97 -20.07 -6.07
C ALA A 18 7.18 -20.14 -7.58
N ARG A 19 7.41 -21.33 -8.15
CA ARG A 19 7.64 -21.49 -9.60
C ARG A 19 6.36 -21.43 -10.41
N ALA A 20 5.21 -21.62 -9.77
CA ALA A 20 3.92 -21.46 -10.41
C ALA A 20 3.59 -19.99 -10.69
N VAL A 21 4.05 -19.10 -9.81
CA VAL A 21 3.81 -17.64 -9.90
C VAL A 21 4.97 -16.87 -10.50
N LEU A 22 6.19 -17.42 -10.46
CA LEU A 22 7.39 -16.78 -10.99
C LEU A 22 8.13 -17.69 -11.95
N LYS A 23 8.41 -17.18 -13.15
CA LYS A 23 9.24 -17.87 -14.14
C LYS A 23 10.68 -17.38 -14.07
N VAL A 24 11.61 -18.33 -14.21
CA VAL A 24 13.05 -18.00 -14.28
C VAL A 24 13.31 -17.19 -15.56
N GLY A 25 13.87 -16.00 -15.40
CA GLY A 25 14.13 -15.06 -16.51
C GLY A 25 13.02 -14.03 -16.75
N GLU A 26 11.94 -14.06 -15.98
CA GLU A 26 10.89 -13.05 -16.02
C GLU A 26 11.26 -11.84 -15.15
N GLU A 27 11.05 -10.64 -15.66
CA GLU A 27 11.19 -9.41 -14.88
C GLU A 27 9.93 -9.21 -14.05
N ILE A 28 10.11 -9.06 -12.73
CA ILE A 28 9.02 -8.85 -11.80
C ILE A 28 9.21 -7.55 -11.03
N GLU A 29 8.10 -6.89 -10.73
CA GLU A 29 8.09 -5.75 -9.82
C GLU A 29 7.88 -6.21 -8.38
N ALA A 30 8.86 -5.93 -7.53
CA ALA A 30 8.79 -6.17 -6.10
C ALA A 30 9.21 -4.92 -5.33
N LYS A 31 8.68 -4.76 -4.12
CA LYS A 31 9.06 -3.68 -3.21
C LYS A 31 10.31 -4.08 -2.42
N PHE A 32 11.25 -3.14 -2.28
CA PHE A 32 12.38 -3.28 -1.37
C PHE A 32 11.88 -3.29 0.08
N THR A 33 12.19 -4.36 0.82
CA THR A 33 11.79 -4.49 2.24
C THR A 33 12.96 -4.37 3.19
N GLY A 34 14.19 -4.60 2.73
CA GLY A 34 15.37 -4.42 3.56
C GLY A 34 16.67 -4.85 2.88
N LEU A 35 17.79 -4.50 3.52
CA LEU A 35 19.12 -4.88 3.09
C LEU A 35 19.87 -5.49 4.28
N ASP A 36 20.26 -6.75 4.17
CA ASP A 36 21.17 -7.34 5.14
C ASP A 36 22.60 -6.88 4.83
N ARG A 37 23.13 -5.96 5.64
CA ARG A 37 24.45 -5.36 5.41
C ARG A 37 25.61 -6.33 5.62
N LYS A 38 25.42 -7.39 6.40
CA LYS A 38 26.45 -8.41 6.67
C LYS A 38 26.70 -9.28 5.44
N SER A 39 25.64 -9.78 4.82
CA SER A 39 25.69 -10.61 3.61
C SER A 39 25.58 -9.81 2.31
N ARG A 40 25.25 -8.52 2.38
CA ARG A 40 24.91 -7.66 1.22
C ARG A 40 23.76 -8.23 0.39
N THR A 41 22.80 -8.87 1.05
CA THR A 41 21.61 -9.47 0.43
C THR A 41 20.42 -8.51 0.52
N ILE A 42 19.78 -8.27 -0.61
CA ILE A 42 18.57 -7.42 -0.68
C ILE A 42 17.34 -8.30 -0.47
N SER A 43 16.46 -7.88 0.43
CA SER A 43 15.15 -8.52 0.63
C SER A 43 14.09 -7.77 -0.17
N LEU A 44 13.36 -8.54 -0.98
CA LEU A 44 12.31 -8.07 -1.87
C LEU A 44 10.97 -8.71 -1.47
N SER A 45 9.87 -8.05 -1.81
CA SER A 45 8.52 -8.55 -1.53
C SER A 45 7.48 -8.01 -2.51
N ILE A 46 6.71 -8.91 -3.13
CA ILE A 46 5.62 -8.55 -4.04
C ILE A 46 4.40 -8.14 -3.24
N LYS A 47 4.04 -8.91 -2.20
CA LYS A 47 2.88 -8.57 -1.33
C LYS A 47 3.01 -7.19 -0.67
N ALA A 48 4.24 -6.77 -0.35
CA ALA A 48 4.48 -5.47 0.27
C ALA A 48 4.27 -4.31 -0.72
N LYS A 49 4.45 -4.56 -2.03
CA LYS A 49 4.06 -3.63 -3.08
C LYS A 49 2.53 -3.49 -3.07
N GLU A 50 1.82 -4.60 -3.20
CA GLU A 50 0.34 -4.64 -3.25
C GLU A 50 -0.29 -3.97 -2.01
N ALA A 51 0.15 -4.35 -0.81
CA ALA A 51 -0.37 -3.78 0.43
C ALA A 51 -0.11 -2.27 0.54
N HIS A 52 1.02 -1.79 0.01
CA HIS A 52 1.33 -0.37 0.01
C HIS A 52 0.54 0.41 -1.03
N GLU A 53 0.26 -0.20 -2.18
CA GLU A 53 -0.59 0.39 -3.22
C GLU A 53 -2.03 0.50 -2.71
N GLU A 54 -2.55 -0.55 -2.08
CA GLU A 54 -3.87 -0.57 -1.45
C GLU A 54 -3.97 0.47 -0.32
N ALA A 55 -2.97 0.55 0.57
CA ALA A 55 -2.94 1.54 1.64
C ALA A 55 -2.90 2.98 1.11
N GLN A 56 -2.15 3.24 0.04
CA GLN A 56 -2.12 4.55 -0.60
C GLN A 56 -3.46 4.90 -1.27
N ALA A 57 -4.08 3.95 -1.97
CA ALA A 57 -5.39 4.16 -2.59
C ALA A 57 -6.46 4.51 -1.55
N VAL A 58 -6.49 3.77 -0.44
CA VAL A 58 -7.40 4.06 0.69
C VAL A 58 -7.11 5.42 1.30
N GLN A 59 -5.83 5.79 1.46
CA GLN A 59 -5.46 7.09 2.03
C GLN A 59 -5.86 8.24 1.11
N SER A 60 -5.64 8.13 -0.20
CA SER A 60 -6.04 9.12 -1.20
C SER A 60 -7.56 9.29 -1.23
N TYR A 61 -8.32 8.19 -1.22
CA TYR A 61 -9.78 8.24 -1.14
C TYR A 61 -10.26 8.94 0.15
N LYS A 62 -9.68 8.59 1.30
CA LYS A 62 -10.02 9.22 2.60
C LYS A 62 -9.67 10.72 2.61
N LYS A 63 -8.60 11.11 1.94
CA LYS A 63 -8.17 12.50 1.78
C LYS A 63 -9.09 13.28 0.84
N GLU A 64 -9.54 12.68 -0.27
CA GLU A 64 -10.56 13.24 -1.16
C GLU A 64 -11.90 13.44 -0.45
N VAL A 65 -12.38 12.44 0.30
CA VAL A 65 -13.61 12.53 1.10
C VAL A 65 -13.53 13.62 2.18
N THR A 66 -12.33 13.86 2.73
CA THR A 66 -12.10 14.92 3.72
C THR A 66 -11.91 16.30 3.09
N ALA A 67 -11.40 16.37 1.85
CA ALA A 67 -11.15 17.62 1.13
C ALA A 67 -12.41 18.18 0.44
N GLY A 68 -13.34 17.31 0.06
CA GLY A 68 -14.55 17.67 -0.69
C GLY A 68 -15.71 18.17 0.16
N THR A 69 -15.50 19.14 1.06
CA THR A 69 -16.44 19.67 2.06
C THR A 69 -16.38 18.95 3.40
N SER A 70 -15.83 19.63 4.40
CA SER A 70 -16.26 19.40 5.77
C SER A 70 -17.75 19.72 5.81
N LEU A 71 -18.56 18.70 5.57
CA LEU A 71 -20.01 18.71 5.73
C LEU A 71 -20.37 19.28 7.12
N GLY A 72 -19.49 19.06 8.11
CA GLY A 72 -19.55 19.66 9.44
C GLY A 72 -19.43 21.19 9.43
N ASP A 73 -18.55 21.78 8.61
CA ASP A 73 -18.43 23.23 8.47
C ASP A 73 -19.65 23.82 7.75
N LEU A 74 -20.13 23.21 6.66
CA LEU A 74 -21.31 23.69 5.92
C LEU A 74 -22.61 23.57 6.72
N LEU A 75 -22.80 22.49 7.51
CA LEU A 75 -23.95 22.38 8.42
C LEU A 75 -23.87 23.38 9.56
N LYS A 76 -22.67 23.68 10.06
CA LYS A 76 -22.49 24.65 11.13
C LYS A 76 -22.78 26.07 10.66
N GLU A 77 -22.40 26.42 9.43
CA GLU A 77 -22.78 27.71 8.83
C GLU A 77 -24.30 27.85 8.67
N GLN A 78 -25.00 26.79 8.23
CA GLN A 78 -26.46 26.85 8.03
C GLN A 78 -27.26 26.92 9.35
N ILE A 79 -26.78 26.27 10.42
CA ILE A 79 -27.43 26.33 11.74
C ILE A 79 -27.08 27.61 12.49
N ALA A 80 -25.85 28.12 12.35
CA ALA A 80 -25.43 29.38 12.97
C ALA A 80 -26.03 30.64 12.31
N GLY A 81 -26.36 30.58 11.01
CA GLY A 81 -26.94 31.70 10.26
C GLY A 81 -28.46 31.89 10.41
N GLY A 82 -29.17 31.00 11.11
CA GLY A 82 -30.64 31.02 11.23
C GLY A 82 -31.20 31.54 12.56
N GLY A 83 -30.37 32.15 13.42
CA GLY A 83 -30.69 32.44 14.82
C GLY A 83 -30.80 33.91 15.22
N ASP A 84 -30.87 34.87 14.27
CA ASP A 84 -31.06 36.29 14.60
C ASP A 84 -32.09 36.94 13.66
N SER A 85 -33.34 36.93 14.10
CA SER A 85 -34.43 37.85 13.74
C SER A 85 -35.48 37.81 14.84
#